data_AF-Q0W7D5-F1
#
_entry.id   AF-Q0W7D5-F1
#
_cell.length_a   1.000
_cell.length_b   1.000
_cell.length_c   1.000
_cell.angle_alpha   90.00
_cell.angle_beta   90.00
_cell.angle_gamma   90.00
#
_symmetry.space_group_name_H-M   'P 1'
#
loop_
_entity.id
_entity.type
_entity.pdbx_description
1 polymer ?
#
loop_
_entity_poly.entity_id
_entity_poly.type
_entity_poly.pdbx_seq_one_letter_code
_entity_poly.pdbx_strand_id
1 'polypeptide(L)' 'MDLTKLNIWYVKAVYVAIAALLMIGAIISALNDQQYLVLVFIVAASLVIVTGSLFFAYLFKQQKIREVKKL' A
#
# COMPACT_ATOMS: atom_id res chain seq x y z
N MET A 1 -15.53 -7.30 -11.70
CA MET A 1 -15.73 -6.61 -10.41
C MET A 1 -15.43 -5.14 -10.64
N ASP A 2 -16.44 -4.28 -10.55
CA ASP A 2 -16.35 -2.85 -10.89
C ASP A 2 -15.42 -2.11 -9.92
N LEU A 3 -14.14 -1.98 -10.26
CA LEU A 3 -13.12 -1.25 -9.48
C LEU A 3 -13.49 0.23 -9.27
N THR A 4 -14.45 0.73 -10.06
CA THR A 4 -14.97 2.10 -10.07
C THR A 4 -15.83 2.46 -8.84
N LYS A 5 -16.36 1.48 -8.10
CA LYS A 5 -17.12 1.70 -6.85
C LYS A 5 -16.25 1.59 -5.60
N LEU A 6 -15.01 1.14 -5.72
CA LEU A 6 -14.10 1.01 -4.59
C LEU A 6 -13.61 2.41 -4.21
N ASN A 7 -14.04 2.89 -3.04
CA ASN A 7 -13.67 4.22 -2.57
C ASN A 7 -12.15 4.31 -2.47
N ILE A 8 -11.53 5.18 -3.27
CA ILE A 8 -10.06 5.34 -3.34
C ILE A 8 -9.47 5.66 -1.96
N TRP A 9 -10.23 6.37 -1.12
CA TRP A 9 -9.88 6.63 0.28
C TRP A 9 -9.80 5.35 1.11
N TYR A 10 -10.72 4.42 0.91
CA TYR A 10 -10.73 3.12 1.58
C TYR A 10 -9.51 2.29 1.16
N VAL A 11 -9.18 2.26 -0.14
CA VAL A 11 -7.99 1.55 -0.65
C VAL A 11 -6.71 2.11 -0.03
N LYS A 12 -6.59 3.44 0.04
CA LYS A 12 -5.45 4.09 0.67
C LYS A 12 -5.33 3.72 2.15
N ALA A 13 -6.44 3.74 2.88
CA ALA A 13 -6.47 3.38 4.30
C ALA A 13 -6.05 1.92 4.53
N VAL A 14 -6.50 1.00 3.69
CA VAL A 14 -6.11 -0.42 3.76
C VAL A 14 -4.60 -0.60 3.51
N TYR A 15 -4.03 0.08 2.52
CA TYR A 15 -2.58 0.03 2.26
C TYR A 15 -1.76 0.56 3.46
N VAL A 16 -2.19 1.67 4.06
CA VAL A 16 -1.54 2.24 5.25
C VAL A 16 -1.66 1.28 6.44
N ALA A 17 -2.81 0.65 6.65
CA ALA A 17 -3.03 -0.31 7.71
C ALA A 17 -2.15 -1.56 7.57
N ILE A 18 -2.00 -2.10 6.34
CA ILE A 18 -1.13 -3.24 6.06
C ILE A 18 0.34 -2.87 6.33
N ALA A 19 0.80 -1.69 5.89
CA ALA A 19 2.15 -1.23 6.17
C ALA A 19 2.41 -1.06 7.67
N ALA A 20 1.45 -0.53 8.42
CA ALA A 20 1.54 -0.40 9.87
C ALA A 20 1.59 -1.77 10.57
N LEU A 21 0.80 -2.74 10.15
CA LEU A 21 0.84 -4.11 10.68
C LEU A 21 2.19 -4.79 10.41
N LEU A 22 2.78 -4.58 9.23
CA LEU A 22 4.10 -5.11 8.91
C LEU A 22 5.20 -4.44 9.77
N MET A 23 5.10 -3.13 10.04
CA MET A 23 6.00 -2.47 11.00
C MET A 23 5.86 -3.04 12.42
N ILE A 24 4.64 -3.26 12.89
CA ILE A 24 4.40 -3.88 14.20
C ILE A 24 5.01 -5.28 14.25
N GLY A 25 4.84 -6.08 13.18
CA GLY A 25 5.50 -7.38 13.04
C GLY A 25 7.02 -7.29 13.09
N ALA A 26 7.61 -6.30 12.43
CA ALA A 26 9.05 -6.04 12.51
C ALA A 26 9.52 -5.72 13.94
N ILE A 27 8.77 -4.88 14.66
CA ILE A 27 9.08 -4.50 16.06
C ILE A 27 9.01 -5.74 16.98
N ILE A 28 7.96 -6.56 16.85
CA ILE A 28 7.80 -7.78 17.66
C ILE A 28 8.93 -8.78 17.35
N SER A 29 9.28 -8.98 16.08
CA SER A 29 10.42 -9.84 15.71
C SER A 29 11.76 -9.30 16.22
N ALA A 30 11.94 -7.97 16.26
CA ALA A 30 13.14 -7.36 16.81
C ALA A 30 13.27 -7.61 18.31
N LEU A 31 12.14 -7.55 19.05
CA LEU A 31 12.10 -7.87 20.48
C LEU A 31 12.41 -9.34 20.79
N ASN A 32 12.21 -10.25 19.83
CA ASN A 32 12.48 -11.68 19.99
C ASN A 32 13.86 -12.10 19.43
N ASP A 33 14.76 -11.15 19.19
CA ASP A 33 16.09 -11.33 18.57
C ASP A 33 16.07 -12.02 17.18
N GLN A 34 14.91 -12.05 16.52
CA GLN A 34 14.74 -12.68 15.20
C GLN A 34 15.07 -11.69 14.08
N GLN A 35 16.35 -11.32 13.97
CA GLN A 35 16.83 -10.31 13.02
C GLN A 35 16.48 -10.60 11.55
N TYR A 36 16.45 -11.88 11.15
CA TYR A 36 16.04 -12.28 9.80
C TYR A 36 14.58 -11.92 9.49
N LEU A 37 13.68 -12.08 10.46
CA LEU A 37 12.26 -11.75 10.27
C LEU A 37 12.03 -10.23 10.27
N VAL A 38 12.79 -9.48 11.06
CA VAL A 38 12.78 -8.01 11.01
C VAL A 38 13.07 -7.52 9.59
N LEU A 39 14.12 -8.06 8.96
CA LEU A 39 14.49 -7.70 7.60
C LEU A 39 13.37 -8.05 6.60
N VAL A 40 12.78 -9.25 6.73
CA VAL A 40 11.65 -9.69 5.88
C VAL A 40 10.46 -8.72 6.00
N PHE A 41 10.08 -8.33 7.23
CA PHE A 41 8.97 -7.41 7.44
C PHE A 41 9.24 -6.01 6.89
N ILE A 42 10.47 -5.51 7.02
CA ILE A 42 10.87 -4.20 6.44
C ILE A 42 10.82 -4.24 4.91
N VAL A 43 11.34 -5.31 4.30
CA VAL A 43 11.30 -5.48 2.84
C VAL A 43 9.86 -5.62 2.36
N ALA A 44 9.02 -6.39 3.06
CA ALA A 44 7.60 -6.53 2.76
C ALA A 44 6.87 -5.18 2.85
N ALA A 45 7.10 -4.40 3.92
CA ALA A 45 6.52 -3.07 4.08
C ALA A 45 6.94 -2.13 2.94
N SER A 46 8.22 -2.17 2.55
CA SER A 46 8.74 -1.37 1.43
C SER A 46 8.06 -1.74 0.11
N LEU A 47 7.90 -3.04 -0.17
CA LEU A 47 7.20 -3.51 -1.36
C LEU A 47 5.74 -3.05 -1.40
N VAL A 48 5.02 -3.13 -0.28
CA VAL A 48 3.62 -2.68 -0.16
C VAL A 48 3.50 -1.18 -0.42
N ILE A 49 4.43 -0.36 0.09
CA ILE A 49 4.45 1.08 -0.15
C ILE A 49 4.69 1.40 -1.62
N VAL A 50 5.65 0.72 -2.26
CA VAL A 50 5.99 0.94 -3.68
C VAL A 50 4.83 0.52 -4.59
N THR A 51 4.29 -0.69 -4.39
CA THR A 51 3.15 -1.17 -5.20
C THR A 51 1.90 -0.33 -4.96
N GLY A 52 1.62 0.06 -3.72
CA GLY A 52 0.53 0.98 -3.40
C GLY A 52 0.67 2.33 -4.10
N SER A 53 1.88 2.90 -4.11
CA SER A 53 2.18 4.18 -4.76
C SER A 53 1.99 4.12 -6.28
N LEU A 54 2.49 3.06 -6.93
CA LEU A 54 2.33 2.83 -8.36
C LEU A 54 0.86 2.64 -8.75
N PHE A 55 0.13 1.85 -7.96
CA PHE A 55 -1.29 1.63 -8.16
C PHE A 55 -2.10 2.93 -8.04
N PHE A 56 -1.77 3.76 -7.05
CA PHE A 56 -2.44 5.04 -6.85
C PHE A 56 -2.13 6.03 -7.99
N ALA A 57 -0.87 6.11 -8.43
CA ALA A 57 -0.48 6.92 -9.58
C ALA A 57 -1.22 6.50 -10.86
N TYR A 58 -1.40 5.20 -11.05
CA TYR A 58 -2.17 4.66 -12.18
C TYR A 58 -3.65 5.06 -12.12
N LEU A 59 -4.30 4.91 -10.95
CA LEU A 59 -5.69 5.33 -10.75
C LEU A 59 -5.87 6.84 -10.96
N PHE A 60 -4.95 7.66 -10.46
CA PHE A 60 -5.00 9.11 -10.65
C PHE A 60 -4.86 9.49 -12.12
N LYS A 61 -3.97 8.81 -12.86
CA LYS A 61 -3.82 8.97 -14.32
C LYS A 61 -5.11 8.60 -15.06
N GLN A 62 -5.76 7.50 -14.69
CA GLN A 62 -7.06 7.08 -15.25
C GLN A 62 -8.17 8.12 -15.01
N GLN A 63 -8.25 8.67 -13.80
CA GLN A 63 -9.22 9.73 -13.47
C GLN A 63 -8.99 10.98 -14.32
N LYS A 64 -7.73 11.44 -14.40
CA LYS A 64 -7.36 12.62 -15.21
C LYS A 64 -7.66 12.41 -16.70
N ILE A 65 -7.40 11.21 -17.24
CA ILE A 65 -7.74 10.89 -18.64
C ILE A 65 -9.25 10.94 -18.86
N ARG A 66 -10.08 10.46 -17.91
CA ARG A 66 -11.55 10.57 -18.03
C ARG A 66 -12.05 12.00 -17.95
N GLU A 67 -11.47 12.84 -17.11
CA GLU A 67 -11.83 14.26 -17.04
C GLU A 67 -11.47 14.99 -18.34
N VAL A 68 -10.28 14.74 -18.88
CA VAL A 68 -9.86 15.32 -20.17
C VAL A 68 -10.74 14.82 -21.33
N LYS A 69 -11.20 13.55 -21.31
CA LYS A 69 -12.14 13.02 -22.33
C LYS A 69 -13.57 13.56 -22.20
N LYS A 70 -13.92 14.15 -21.06
CA LYS A 70 -15.23 14.74 -20.79
C LYS A 70 -15.32 16.22 -21.19
N LEU A 71 -14.16 16.87 -21.36
CA LEU A 71 -14.00 18.19 -21.97
C LEU A 71 -13.92 18.05 -23.49
#